data_AF-A0AA87IND9-F1
#
_entry.id   AF-A0AA87IND9-F1
#
_cell.length_a   1.000
_cell.length_b   1.000
_cell.length_c   1.000
_cell.angle_alpha   90.00
_cell.angle_beta   90.00
_cell.angle_gamma   90.00
#
_symmetry.space_group_name_H-M   'P 1'
#
loop_
_entity.id
_entity.type
_entity.pdbx_description
1 polymer ?
#
loop_
_entity_poly.entity_id
_entity_poly.type
_entity_poly.pdbx_seq_one_letter_code
_entity_poly.pdbx_strand_id
1 'polypeptide(L)'
;MKVEFQQMTIKQIEEGLHQSDRRLELATFGMGCFWGPEARFGGMPGVVRTRVGFAGGTELNPTYRQMGDHTETVQIEFDPLVISYTDVLREFWQNHYPNRDNYKGRQYISLWHYHTEQQHQTVEAIKKEMEAKLGETIETEITPFSGFTAAEERHQKYYLKRYPKALEQLAELYPDRELLTDSTFAARLNGFVKGYGTKDSVREEIAQWNMEEVEQKFLIKLFSKMKW
;
A
#
# COMPACT_ATOMS: atom_id res chain seq x y z
N MET A 1 24.38 -6.41 -30.86
CA MET A 1 24.10 -5.94 -29.49
C MET A 1 23.10 -6.86 -28.80
N LYS A 2 23.56 -8.03 -28.34
CA LYS A 2 22.89 -8.90 -27.39
C LYS A 2 23.91 -9.08 -26.26
N VAL A 3 23.93 -8.14 -25.33
CA VAL A 3 24.82 -8.17 -24.16
C VAL A 3 23.99 -7.67 -22.98
N GLU A 4 23.96 -8.50 -21.93
CA GLU A 4 23.60 -8.18 -20.54
C GLU A 4 22.13 -7.84 -20.20
N PHE A 5 21.27 -8.85 -20.22
CA PHE A 5 20.10 -8.94 -19.31
C PHE A 5 20.17 -10.24 -18.49
N GLN A 6 21.39 -10.77 -18.27
CA GLN A 6 21.60 -11.98 -17.49
C GLN A 6 21.31 -11.67 -16.00
N GLN A 7 20.15 -12.15 -15.53
CA GLN A 7 19.79 -12.36 -14.11
C GLN A 7 19.94 -11.15 -13.17
N MET A 8 19.29 -10.01 -13.45
CA MET A 8 18.94 -9.10 -12.35
C MET A 8 17.80 -9.75 -11.58
N THR A 9 18.05 -10.07 -10.31
CA THR A 9 17.00 -10.59 -9.44
C THR A 9 16.13 -9.44 -8.98
N ILE A 10 14.82 -9.65 -8.82
CA ILE A 10 13.95 -8.61 -8.28
C ILE A 10 14.37 -8.13 -6.89
N LYS A 11 15.06 -9.02 -6.16
CA LYS A 11 15.67 -8.70 -4.87
C LYS A 11 16.67 -7.56 -4.99
N GLN A 12 17.54 -7.54 -6.01
CA GLN A 12 18.49 -6.46 -6.25
C GLN A 12 17.78 -5.16 -6.63
N ILE A 13 16.74 -5.24 -7.46
CA ILE A 13 15.95 -4.09 -7.91
C ILE A 13 15.22 -3.43 -6.73
N GLU A 14 14.61 -4.23 -5.85
CA GLU A 14 13.92 -3.72 -4.65
C GLU A 14 14.91 -3.33 -3.52
N GLU A 15 16.08 -3.98 -3.41
CA GLU A 15 17.15 -3.54 -2.51
C GLU A 15 17.66 -2.13 -2.88
N GLY A 16 17.75 -1.82 -4.18
CA GLY A 16 18.04 -0.47 -4.67
C GLY A 16 17.00 0.55 -4.21
N LEU A 17 15.71 0.23 -4.34
CA LEU A 17 14.59 1.07 -3.87
C LEU A 17 14.63 1.38 -2.38
N HIS A 18 15.24 0.49 -1.58
CA HIS A 18 15.22 0.54 -0.12
C HIS A 18 16.57 0.89 0.51
N GLN A 19 17.46 1.60 -0.20
CA GLN A 19 18.79 1.98 0.32
C GLN A 19 18.77 2.35 1.82
N SER A 20 19.67 1.72 2.57
CA SER A 20 19.67 1.56 4.04
C SER A 20 19.62 2.85 4.87
N ASP A 21 19.87 4.02 4.27
CA ASP A 21 19.88 5.29 4.97
C ASP A 21 18.52 5.99 5.01
N ARG A 22 17.51 5.51 4.25
CA ARG A 22 16.17 6.11 4.29
C ARG A 22 15.36 5.51 5.43
N ARG A 23 14.98 6.38 6.38
CA ARG A 23 14.07 6.02 7.46
C ARG A 23 12.64 6.01 6.94
N LEU A 24 12.21 4.84 6.45
CA LEU A 24 10.82 4.60 6.09
C LEU A 24 9.91 4.65 7.32
N GLU A 25 8.67 5.04 7.11
CA GLU A 25 7.64 5.09 8.15
C GLU A 25 6.47 4.16 7.82
N LEU A 26 5.82 3.66 8.87
CA LEU A 26 4.62 2.82 8.77
C LEU A 26 3.36 3.60 9.08
N ALA A 27 2.28 3.27 8.38
CA ALA A 27 0.92 3.69 8.72
C ALA A 27 -0.05 2.51 8.56
N THR A 28 -1.04 2.43 9.45
CA THR A 28 -1.98 1.31 9.51
C THR A 28 -3.41 1.84 9.59
N PHE A 29 -4.25 1.51 8.60
CA PHE A 29 -5.58 2.09 8.43
C PHE A 29 -6.66 1.04 8.14
N GLY A 30 -7.83 1.17 8.77
CA GLY A 30 -9.07 0.50 8.38
C GLY A 30 -9.97 1.47 7.61
N MET A 31 -10.41 1.06 6.42
CA MET A 31 -11.13 1.92 5.46
C MET A 31 -12.23 1.13 4.72
N GLY A 32 -12.89 0.21 5.41
CA GLY A 32 -13.73 -0.80 4.77
C GLY A 32 -12.91 -1.94 4.15
N CYS A 33 -13.40 -2.52 3.04
CA CYS A 33 -12.72 -3.64 2.39
C CYS A 33 -11.31 -3.25 1.95
N PHE A 34 -10.29 -3.96 2.45
CA PHE A 34 -8.88 -3.56 2.33
C PHE A 34 -8.29 -3.60 0.91
N TRP A 35 -8.98 -4.19 -0.07
CA TRP A 35 -8.47 -4.33 -1.44
C TRP A 35 -8.37 -2.97 -2.13
N GLY A 36 -9.41 -2.14 -1.97
CA GLY A 36 -9.44 -0.77 -2.51
C GLY A 36 -8.32 0.10 -1.92
N PRO A 37 -8.23 0.21 -0.58
CA PRO A 37 -7.15 0.91 0.11
C PRO A 37 -5.74 0.44 -0.28
N GLU A 38 -5.50 -0.88 -0.39
CA GLU A 38 -4.18 -1.39 -0.82
C GLU A 38 -3.78 -0.89 -2.21
N ALA A 39 -4.71 -0.92 -3.17
CA ALA A 39 -4.45 -0.42 -4.52
C ALA A 39 -4.29 1.10 -4.55
N ARG A 40 -5.08 1.82 -3.75
CA ARG A 40 -5.03 3.28 -3.63
C ARG A 40 -3.68 3.75 -3.15
N PHE A 41 -3.27 3.32 -1.95
CA PHE A 41 -1.96 3.68 -1.43
C PHE A 41 -0.83 3.11 -2.29
N GLY A 42 -1.00 1.90 -2.84
CA GLY A 42 0.00 1.30 -3.72
C GLY A 42 0.27 2.11 -4.99
N GLY A 43 -0.69 2.92 -5.45
CA GLY A 43 -0.54 3.83 -6.58
C GLY A 43 0.04 5.21 -6.26
N MET A 44 0.35 5.50 -4.99
CA MET A 44 0.89 6.80 -4.58
C MET A 44 2.42 6.82 -4.67
N PRO A 45 3.02 7.83 -5.33
CA PRO A 45 4.46 8.08 -5.22
C PRO A 45 4.89 8.23 -3.76
N GLY A 46 6.02 7.64 -3.40
CA GLY A 46 6.53 7.62 -2.02
C GLY A 46 5.99 6.48 -1.15
N VAL A 47 4.88 5.83 -1.51
CA VAL A 47 4.51 4.56 -0.86
C VAL A 47 5.42 3.46 -1.40
N VAL A 48 6.08 2.75 -0.52
CA VAL A 48 7.11 1.77 -0.85
C VAL A 48 6.51 0.36 -0.82
N ARG A 49 5.78 0.01 0.25
CA ARG A 49 5.13 -1.30 0.37
C ARG A 49 3.71 -1.16 0.88
N THR A 50 2.87 -2.12 0.51
CA THR A 50 1.52 -2.25 1.04
C THR A 50 1.24 -3.70 1.41
N ARG A 51 0.55 -3.93 2.53
CA ARG A 51 0.05 -5.24 2.94
C ARG A 51 -1.36 -5.10 3.47
N VAL A 52 -2.22 -6.07 3.17
CA VAL A 52 -3.55 -6.16 3.78
C VAL A 52 -3.56 -7.17 4.91
N GLY A 53 -4.40 -6.95 5.91
CA GLY A 53 -4.44 -7.78 7.11
C GLY A 53 -5.53 -7.37 8.10
N PHE A 54 -5.33 -7.80 9.33
CA PHE A 54 -6.28 -7.66 10.43
C PHE A 54 -5.60 -6.97 11.62
N ALA A 55 -6.22 -5.92 12.14
CA ALA A 55 -5.71 -5.16 13.28
C ALA A 55 -6.86 -4.63 14.16
N GLY A 56 -6.55 -4.22 15.38
CA GLY A 56 -7.52 -3.57 16.30
C GLY A 56 -8.37 -4.52 17.13
N GLY A 57 -8.19 -5.84 16.98
CA GLY A 57 -8.85 -6.86 17.79
C GLY A 57 -7.90 -7.55 18.77
N THR A 58 -8.42 -8.59 19.41
CA THR A 58 -7.79 -9.41 20.44
C THR A 58 -7.63 -10.88 20.05
N GLU A 59 -8.26 -11.31 18.95
CA GLU A 59 -8.14 -12.68 18.43
C GLU A 59 -6.69 -13.00 18.05
N LEU A 60 -6.21 -14.19 18.42
CA LEU A 60 -4.84 -14.60 18.10
C LEU A 60 -4.79 -15.25 16.72
N ASN A 61 -3.87 -14.81 15.88
CA ASN A 61 -3.69 -15.31 14.52
C ASN A 61 -4.98 -15.27 13.67
N PRO A 62 -5.64 -14.11 13.54
CA PRO A 62 -6.89 -13.98 12.81
C PRO A 62 -6.73 -14.40 11.35
N THR A 63 -7.76 -15.07 10.82
CA THR A 63 -7.90 -15.38 9.39
C THR A 63 -9.13 -14.68 8.83
N TYR A 64 -9.28 -14.62 7.51
CA TYR A 64 -10.47 -13.99 6.92
C TYR A 64 -11.79 -14.61 7.40
N ARG A 65 -11.79 -15.91 7.72
CA ARG A 65 -12.98 -16.62 8.22
C ARG A 65 -13.14 -16.54 9.73
N GLN A 66 -12.10 -16.17 10.46
CA GLN A 66 -12.02 -16.16 11.92
C GLN A 66 -11.19 -14.96 12.37
N MET A 67 -11.71 -13.76 12.13
CA MET A 67 -11.02 -12.50 12.48
C MET A 67 -11.42 -11.91 13.83
N GLY A 68 -12.40 -12.51 14.51
CA GLY A 68 -12.91 -12.02 15.80
C GLY A 68 -13.36 -10.55 15.73
N ASP A 69 -12.80 -9.74 16.60
CA ASP A 69 -13.00 -8.30 16.73
C ASP A 69 -11.95 -7.46 16.00
N HIS A 70 -11.20 -8.03 15.05
CA HIS A 70 -10.33 -7.23 14.19
C HIS A 70 -11.12 -6.43 13.15
N THR A 71 -10.41 -5.51 12.49
CA THR A 71 -10.86 -4.72 11.34
C THR A 71 -9.97 -5.08 10.15
N GLU A 72 -10.54 -5.18 8.95
CA GLU A 72 -9.77 -5.23 7.71
C GLU A 72 -8.94 -3.96 7.55
N THR A 73 -7.64 -4.14 7.41
CA THR A 73 -6.66 -3.08 7.55
C THR A 73 -5.66 -3.14 6.41
N VAL A 74 -5.24 -1.98 5.92
CA VAL A 74 -4.05 -1.83 5.09
C VAL A 74 -2.92 -1.27 5.95
N GLN A 75 -1.77 -1.92 5.91
CA GLN A 75 -0.51 -1.38 6.41
C GLN A 75 0.32 -0.92 5.22
N ILE A 76 0.83 0.30 5.29
CA ILE A 76 1.71 0.87 4.27
C ILE A 76 3.03 1.25 4.89
N GLU A 77 4.08 1.11 4.10
CA GLU A 77 5.41 1.65 4.39
C GLU A 77 5.69 2.71 3.34
N PHE A 78 6.13 3.89 3.75
CA PHE A 78 6.32 5.04 2.86
C PHE A 78 7.60 5.82 3.20
N ASP A 79 8.10 6.56 2.22
CA ASP A 79 9.26 7.44 2.34
C ASP A 79 8.79 8.87 2.69
N PRO A 80 9.04 9.35 3.92
CA PRO A 80 8.61 10.69 4.35
C PRO A 80 9.30 11.83 3.59
N LEU A 81 10.38 11.55 2.83
CA LEU A 81 11.04 12.52 1.96
C LEU A 81 10.32 12.71 0.61
N VAL A 82 9.45 11.76 0.24
CA VAL A 82 8.69 11.79 -1.03
C VAL A 82 7.23 12.14 -0.77
N ILE A 83 6.62 11.57 0.27
CA ILE A 83 5.24 11.85 0.67
C ILE A 83 5.15 12.12 2.17
N SER A 84 4.52 13.23 2.53
CA SER A 84 4.36 13.59 3.93
C SER A 84 3.29 12.73 4.62
N TYR A 85 3.45 12.52 5.94
CA TYR A 85 2.43 11.80 6.70
C TYR A 85 1.05 12.50 6.71
N THR A 86 1.03 13.83 6.63
CA THR A 86 -0.21 14.59 6.52
C THR A 86 -0.93 14.33 5.19
N ASP A 87 -0.20 14.14 4.09
CA ASP A 87 -0.80 13.75 2.80
C ASP A 87 -1.32 12.31 2.83
N VAL A 88 -0.63 11.40 3.52
CA VAL A 88 -1.13 10.04 3.80
C VAL A 88 -2.45 10.09 4.60
N LEU A 89 -2.54 10.91 5.65
CA LEU A 89 -3.76 11.08 6.44
C LEU A 89 -4.91 11.72 5.64
N ARG A 90 -4.60 12.67 4.75
CA ARG A 90 -5.60 13.24 3.83
C ARG A 90 -6.14 12.18 2.88
N GLU A 91 -5.27 11.39 2.27
CA GLU A 91 -5.69 10.30 1.38
C GLU A 91 -6.57 9.30 2.13
N PHE A 92 -6.24 8.98 3.39
CA PHE A 92 -7.08 8.15 4.25
C PHE A 92 -8.50 8.72 4.37
N TRP A 93 -8.68 9.91 4.93
CA TRP A 93 -10.03 10.44 5.21
C TRP A 93 -10.82 10.86 3.99
N GLN A 94 -10.18 11.25 2.88
CA GLN A 94 -10.90 11.66 1.67
C GLN A 94 -11.55 10.49 0.93
N ASN A 95 -11.15 9.26 1.23
CA ASN A 95 -11.45 8.11 0.38
C ASN A 95 -12.25 7.00 1.06
N HIS A 96 -12.85 7.29 2.22
CA HIS A 96 -13.88 6.47 2.86
C HIS A 96 -14.75 7.37 3.76
N TYR A 97 -15.92 6.87 4.19
CA TYR A 97 -16.76 7.63 5.12
C TYR A 97 -16.41 7.26 6.57
N PRO A 98 -16.01 8.19 7.44
CA PRO A 98 -15.37 7.81 8.71
C PRO A 98 -16.34 7.44 9.85
N ASN A 99 -17.65 7.67 9.71
CA ASN A 99 -18.60 7.53 10.84
C ASN A 99 -19.26 6.16 10.92
N ARG A 100 -19.50 5.67 12.14
CA ARG A 100 -19.77 4.26 12.46
C ARG A 100 -21.08 3.74 11.89
N ASP A 101 -22.09 4.59 11.79
CA ASP A 101 -23.44 4.21 11.34
C ASP A 101 -23.48 3.69 9.89
N ASN A 102 -22.44 3.96 9.09
CA ASN A 102 -22.34 3.43 7.73
C ASN A 102 -21.76 2.00 7.64
N TYR A 103 -21.30 1.43 8.77
CA TYR A 103 -20.66 0.11 8.78
C TYR A 103 -21.55 -0.96 9.40
N LYS A 104 -21.73 -2.07 8.67
CA LYS A 104 -22.44 -3.26 9.14
C LYS A 104 -21.52 -4.19 9.95
N GLY A 105 -20.85 -3.66 10.97
CA GLY A 105 -19.98 -4.41 11.88
C GLY A 105 -18.54 -3.90 11.95
N ARG A 106 -17.77 -4.43 12.92
CA ARG A 106 -16.40 -3.98 13.23
C ARG A 106 -15.41 -4.20 12.09
N GLN A 107 -15.61 -5.25 11.28
CA GLN A 107 -14.72 -5.61 10.17
C GLN A 107 -14.35 -4.45 9.25
N TYR A 108 -15.23 -3.48 9.06
CA TYR A 108 -15.08 -2.44 8.03
C TYR A 108 -14.95 -1.02 8.58
N ILE A 109 -14.86 -0.83 9.90
CA ILE A 109 -14.87 0.52 10.48
C ILE A 109 -13.68 1.37 10.03
N SER A 110 -13.85 2.68 10.15
CA SER A 110 -12.73 3.63 10.09
C SER A 110 -11.82 3.46 11.31
N LEU A 111 -10.58 3.06 11.06
CA LEU A 111 -9.57 2.79 12.09
C LEU A 111 -8.24 3.44 11.67
N TRP A 112 -7.54 4.03 12.61
CA TRP A 112 -6.16 4.48 12.43
C TRP A 112 -5.31 4.07 13.63
N HIS A 113 -4.28 3.27 13.35
CA HIS A 113 -3.26 2.91 14.32
C HIS A 113 -1.98 3.72 14.07
N TYR A 114 -1.65 4.62 15.00
CA TYR A 114 -0.42 5.42 14.92
C TYR A 114 0.79 4.65 15.46
N HIS A 115 1.94 4.79 14.78
CA HIS A 115 3.18 4.07 15.12
C HIS A 115 4.14 4.89 15.97
N THR A 116 3.95 6.20 16.06
CA THR A 116 4.75 7.10 16.89
C THR A 116 3.89 8.21 17.48
N GLU A 117 4.36 8.83 18.57
CA GLU A 117 3.68 10.01 19.13
C GLU A 117 3.70 11.19 18.16
N GLN A 118 4.75 11.30 17.33
CA GLN A 118 4.83 12.34 16.31
C GLN A 118 3.67 12.22 15.30
N GLN A 119 3.35 10.98 14.87
CA GLN A 119 2.19 10.72 14.01
C GLN A 119 0.89 11.15 14.71
N HIS A 120 0.72 10.79 15.98
CA HIS A 120 -0.46 11.18 16.76
C HIS A 120 -0.61 12.71 16.84
N GLN A 121 0.47 13.45 17.08
CA GLN A 121 0.44 14.92 17.15
C GLN A 121 0.07 15.61 15.83
N THR A 122 0.34 14.98 14.68
CA THR A 122 -0.05 15.55 13.37
C THR A 122 -1.55 15.45 13.09
N VAL A 123 -2.31 14.68 13.88
CA VAL A 123 -3.71 14.39 13.58
C VAL A 123 -4.61 15.60 13.69
N GLU A 124 -4.46 16.42 14.73
CA GLU A 124 -5.53 17.32 15.14
C GLU A 124 -5.86 18.34 14.04
N ALA A 125 -4.82 18.86 13.39
CA ALA A 125 -4.97 19.80 12.29
C ALA A 125 -5.66 19.16 11.08
N ILE A 126 -5.26 17.93 10.71
CA ILE A 126 -5.83 17.23 9.56
C ILE A 126 -7.26 16.76 9.85
N LYS A 127 -7.55 16.25 11.06
CA LYS A 127 -8.90 15.88 11.47
C LYS A 127 -9.85 17.07 11.39
N LYS A 128 -9.45 18.23 11.92
CA LYS A 128 -10.25 19.47 11.81
C LYS A 128 -10.46 19.89 10.36
N GLU A 129 -9.43 19.78 9.51
CA GLU A 129 -9.54 20.05 8.07
C GLU A 129 -10.57 19.13 7.40
N MET A 130 -10.55 17.83 7.74
CA MET A 130 -11.44 16.83 7.15
C MET A 130 -12.87 16.92 7.69
N GLU A 131 -13.06 17.20 8.98
CA GLU A 131 -14.37 17.47 9.58
C GLU A 131 -15.05 18.68 8.94
N ALA A 132 -14.30 19.75 8.71
CA ALA A 132 -14.81 20.93 8.02
C ALA A 132 -15.25 20.61 6.57
N LYS A 133 -14.54 19.73 5.87
CA LYS A 133 -14.93 19.27 4.52
C LYS A 133 -16.13 18.31 4.54
N LEU A 134 -16.21 17.46 5.55
CA LEU A 134 -17.31 16.50 5.74
C LEU A 134 -18.60 17.19 6.18
N GLY A 135 -18.49 18.29 6.94
CA GLY A 135 -19.62 18.96 7.59
C GLY A 135 -20.10 18.25 8.86
N GLU A 136 -19.35 17.25 9.35
CA GLU A 136 -19.69 16.41 10.50
C GLU A 136 -18.42 16.04 11.28
N THR A 137 -18.59 15.63 12.53
CA THR A 137 -17.49 15.09 13.35
C THR A 137 -17.03 13.75 12.79
N ILE A 138 -15.72 13.52 12.81
CA ILE A 138 -15.09 12.26 12.41
C ILE A 138 -15.02 11.31 13.60
N GLU A 139 -15.57 10.10 13.42
CA GLU A 139 -15.62 9.03 14.43
C GLU A 139 -14.60 7.89 14.21
N THR A 140 -13.56 8.14 13.40
CA THR A 140 -12.43 7.21 13.24
C THR A 140 -11.90 6.78 14.60
N GLU A 141 -11.72 5.47 14.80
CA GLU A 141 -11.06 4.93 15.99
C GLU A 141 -9.55 5.19 15.86
N ILE A 142 -8.99 6.02 16.75
CA ILE A 142 -7.58 6.42 16.73
C ILE A 142 -6.90 5.85 17.97
N THR A 143 -5.98 4.92 17.78
CA THR A 143 -5.32 4.18 18.88
C THR A 143 -3.85 3.92 18.55
N PRO A 144 -2.99 3.69 19.56
CA PRO A 144 -1.62 3.30 19.32
C PRO A 144 -1.57 1.94 18.62
N PHE A 145 -0.62 1.75 17.70
CA PHE A 145 -0.40 0.46 17.05
C PHE A 145 -0.07 -0.63 18.07
N SER A 146 -0.93 -1.65 18.15
CA SER A 146 -0.78 -2.78 19.06
C SER A 146 -0.42 -4.10 18.36
N GLY A 147 -0.60 -4.19 17.04
CA GLY A 147 -0.33 -5.38 16.25
C GLY A 147 -1.02 -5.38 14.90
N PHE A 148 -0.55 -6.26 14.02
CA PHE A 148 -1.09 -6.51 12.69
C PHE A 148 -0.80 -7.95 12.28
N THR A 149 -1.82 -8.66 11.81
CA THR A 149 -1.66 -9.99 11.20
C THR A 149 -1.94 -9.89 9.71
N ALA A 150 -0.98 -10.25 8.87
CA ALA A 150 -1.16 -10.24 7.42
C ALA A 150 -2.29 -11.20 7.02
N ALA A 151 -3.16 -10.74 6.12
CA ALA A 151 -4.18 -11.60 5.53
C ALA A 151 -3.55 -12.58 4.54
N GLU A 152 -4.30 -13.63 4.22
CA GLU A 152 -3.85 -14.72 3.36
C GLU A 152 -3.41 -14.19 1.98
N GLU A 153 -2.44 -14.87 1.36
CA GLU A 153 -1.79 -14.44 0.12
C GLU A 153 -2.79 -14.04 -0.99
N ARG A 154 -3.92 -14.74 -1.11
CA ARG A 154 -4.97 -14.43 -2.08
C ARG A 154 -5.57 -13.01 -1.95
N HIS A 155 -5.45 -12.37 -0.79
CA HIS A 155 -5.94 -11.00 -0.54
C HIS A 155 -4.91 -9.94 -0.89
N GLN A 156 -3.62 -10.28 -0.92
CA GLN A 156 -2.54 -9.35 -1.26
C GLN A 156 -2.56 -9.01 -2.74
N LYS A 157 -2.35 -7.74 -3.11
CA LYS A 157 -2.33 -7.24 -4.49
C LYS A 157 -3.52 -7.73 -5.31
N TYR A 158 -4.72 -7.68 -4.71
CA TYR A 158 -5.91 -8.37 -5.20
C TYR A 158 -6.25 -8.01 -6.66
N TYR A 159 -6.16 -6.73 -7.04
CA TYR A 159 -6.52 -6.31 -8.39
C TYR A 159 -5.47 -6.74 -9.41
N LEU A 160 -4.18 -6.67 -9.10
CA LEU A 160 -3.11 -7.20 -9.96
C LEU A 160 -3.33 -8.68 -10.27
N LYS A 161 -3.74 -9.46 -9.28
CA LYS A 161 -3.96 -10.91 -9.44
C LYS A 161 -5.11 -11.29 -10.35
N ARG A 162 -5.95 -10.33 -10.75
CA ARG A 162 -7.01 -10.53 -11.75
C ARG A 162 -6.50 -10.49 -13.19
N TYR A 163 -5.21 -10.23 -13.40
CA TYR A 163 -4.56 -10.13 -14.71
C TYR A 163 -3.56 -11.28 -14.89
N PRO A 164 -4.01 -12.50 -15.27
CA PRO A 164 -3.17 -13.69 -15.30
C PRO A 164 -1.99 -13.56 -16.28
N LYS A 165 -2.18 -12.90 -17.43
CA LYS A 165 -1.10 -12.65 -18.40
C LYS A 165 -0.01 -11.75 -17.84
N ALA A 166 -0.37 -10.80 -16.99
CA ALA A 166 0.60 -9.95 -16.29
C ALA A 166 1.36 -10.77 -15.25
N LEU A 167 0.67 -11.60 -14.46
CA LEU A 167 1.30 -12.49 -13.48
C LEU A 167 2.27 -13.49 -14.11
N GLU A 168 1.93 -14.07 -15.27
CA GLU A 168 2.84 -14.96 -16.01
C GLU A 168 4.16 -14.26 -16.37
N GLN A 169 4.10 -12.99 -16.76
CA GLN A 169 5.29 -12.18 -17.08
C GLN A 169 6.06 -11.77 -15.83
N LEU A 170 5.39 -11.65 -14.67
CA LEU A 170 6.03 -11.34 -13.39
C LEU A 170 6.65 -12.57 -12.74
N ALA A 171 6.17 -13.78 -13.02
CA ALA A 171 6.64 -15.02 -12.39
C ALA A 171 8.15 -15.27 -12.60
N GLU A 172 8.71 -14.81 -13.72
CA GLU A 172 10.16 -14.89 -13.96
C GLU A 172 10.98 -13.98 -13.03
N LEU A 173 10.39 -12.86 -12.59
CA LEU A 173 11.04 -11.88 -11.72
C LEU A 173 10.78 -12.18 -10.24
N TYR A 174 9.60 -12.69 -9.93
CA TYR A 174 9.15 -12.99 -8.58
C TYR A 174 9.01 -14.50 -8.40
N PRO A 175 10.11 -15.21 -8.09
CA PRO A 175 10.06 -16.66 -7.86
C PRO A 175 9.28 -17.03 -6.59
N ASP A 176 9.14 -16.06 -5.66
CA ASP A 176 8.38 -16.19 -4.43
C ASP A 176 7.21 -15.19 -4.39
N ARG A 177 6.06 -15.64 -3.91
CA ARG A 177 4.87 -14.81 -3.73
C ARG A 177 5.03 -13.76 -2.63
N GLU A 178 5.87 -14.03 -1.64
CA GLU A 178 6.18 -13.05 -0.60
C GLU A 178 6.93 -11.85 -1.20
N LEU A 179 7.91 -12.10 -2.09
CA LEU A 179 8.61 -11.04 -2.83
C LEU A 179 7.65 -10.19 -3.68
N LEU A 180 6.65 -10.81 -4.32
CA LEU A 180 5.63 -10.06 -5.07
C LEU A 180 4.76 -9.21 -4.14
N THR A 181 4.43 -9.73 -2.96
CA THR A 181 3.59 -9.04 -1.99
C THR A 181 4.27 -7.78 -1.47
N ASP A 182 5.57 -7.87 -1.22
CA ASP A 182 6.38 -6.82 -0.60
C ASP A 182 6.99 -5.82 -1.59
N SER A 183 6.73 -6.00 -2.89
CA SER A 183 7.32 -5.18 -3.92
C SER A 183 6.64 -3.83 -4.12
N THR A 184 7.47 -2.79 -4.28
CA THR A 184 7.04 -1.46 -4.72
C THR A 184 6.42 -1.53 -6.10
N PHE A 185 7.08 -2.22 -7.03
CA PHE A 185 6.57 -2.37 -8.38
C PHE A 185 5.21 -3.08 -8.37
N ALA A 186 5.04 -4.18 -7.63
CA ALA A 186 3.76 -4.86 -7.52
C ALA A 186 2.66 -3.99 -6.90
N ALA A 187 2.98 -3.18 -5.88
CA ALA A 187 2.06 -2.19 -5.31
C ALA A 187 1.58 -1.19 -6.36
N ARG A 188 2.49 -0.69 -7.20
CA ARG A 188 2.20 0.23 -8.31
C ARG A 188 1.36 -0.42 -9.39
N LEU A 189 1.68 -1.65 -9.78
CA LEU A 189 0.87 -2.38 -10.77
C LEU A 189 -0.55 -2.63 -10.25
N ASN A 190 -0.70 -2.99 -8.97
CA ASN A 190 -2.01 -3.16 -8.31
C ASN A 190 -2.82 -1.85 -8.31
N GLY A 191 -2.17 -0.72 -8.03
CA GLY A 191 -2.79 0.60 -8.13
C GLY A 191 -3.19 0.96 -9.57
N PHE A 192 -2.27 0.78 -10.53
CA PHE A 192 -2.48 1.07 -11.94
C PHE A 192 -3.68 0.34 -12.51
N VAL A 193 -3.80 -0.99 -12.30
CA VAL A 193 -4.94 -1.75 -12.82
C VAL A 193 -6.26 -1.39 -12.16
N LYS A 194 -6.22 -0.79 -10.96
CA LYS A 194 -7.40 -0.26 -10.29
C LYS A 194 -7.78 1.15 -10.77
N GLY A 195 -6.94 1.78 -11.59
CA GLY A 195 -7.14 3.10 -12.17
C GLY A 195 -6.36 4.23 -11.47
N TYR A 196 -5.42 3.91 -10.58
CA TYR A 196 -4.57 4.90 -9.93
C TYR A 196 -3.30 5.13 -10.78
N GLY A 197 -3.33 6.19 -11.59
CA GLY A 197 -2.26 6.57 -12.51
C GLY A 197 -2.52 6.17 -13.96
N THR A 198 -1.74 6.73 -14.87
CA THR A 198 -1.73 6.39 -16.31
C THR A 198 -0.47 5.59 -16.64
N LYS A 199 -0.41 5.02 -17.84
CA LYS A 199 0.83 4.39 -18.31
C LYS A 199 2.01 5.37 -18.35
N ASP A 200 1.73 6.65 -18.58
CA ASP A 200 2.79 7.67 -18.68
C ASP A 200 3.27 8.03 -17.29
N SER A 201 2.34 8.32 -16.37
CA SER A 201 2.70 8.70 -15.00
C SER A 201 3.47 7.60 -14.27
N VAL A 202 3.09 6.32 -14.46
CA VAL A 202 3.81 5.20 -13.84
C VAL A 202 5.22 5.06 -14.42
N ARG A 203 5.41 5.27 -15.73
CA ARG A 203 6.75 5.22 -16.35
C ARG A 203 7.63 6.36 -15.90
N GLU A 204 7.07 7.56 -15.82
CA GLU A 204 7.76 8.75 -15.31
C GLU A 204 8.19 8.57 -13.86
N GLU A 205 7.33 7.97 -13.02
CA GLU A 205 7.67 7.65 -11.64
C GLU A 205 8.81 6.63 -11.54
N ILE A 206 8.75 5.53 -12.30
CA ILE A 206 9.81 4.51 -12.31
C ILE A 206 11.17 5.13 -12.71
N ALA A 207 11.17 6.10 -13.63
CA ALA A 207 12.40 6.80 -14.04
C ALA A 207 13.00 7.68 -12.94
N GLN A 208 12.26 7.96 -11.88
CA GLN A 208 12.69 8.75 -10.72
C GLN A 208 12.98 7.89 -9.48
N TRP A 209 12.76 6.58 -9.57
CA TRP A 209 13.04 5.68 -8.46
C TRP A 209 14.52 5.65 -8.13
N ASN A 210 14.82 5.57 -6.84
CA ASN A 210 16.20 5.56 -6.35
C ASN A 210 16.86 4.19 -6.59
N MET A 211 17.20 3.92 -7.84
CA MET A 211 17.80 2.66 -8.30
C MET A 211 18.71 2.96 -9.51
N GLU A 212 19.48 1.98 -9.97
CA GLU A 212 20.36 2.18 -11.11
C GLU A 212 19.55 2.44 -12.40
N GLU A 213 20.05 3.29 -13.29
CA GLU A 213 19.32 3.68 -14.52
C GLU A 213 18.98 2.44 -15.39
N VAL A 214 19.81 1.39 -15.33
CA VAL A 214 19.55 0.11 -16.01
C VAL A 214 18.31 -0.60 -15.46
N GLU A 215 18.08 -0.54 -14.14
CA GLU A 215 16.94 -1.14 -13.45
C GLU A 215 15.66 -0.38 -13.79
N GLN A 216 15.71 0.95 -13.77
CA GLN A 216 14.59 1.81 -14.17
C GLN A 216 14.17 1.50 -15.62
N LYS A 217 15.13 1.48 -16.56
CA LYS A 217 14.86 1.16 -17.98
C LYS A 217 14.30 -0.24 -18.15
N PHE A 218 14.78 -1.21 -17.35
CA PHE A 218 14.25 -2.57 -17.37
C PHE A 218 12.78 -2.62 -16.96
N LEU A 219 12.43 -2.03 -15.80
CA LEU A 219 11.06 -2.00 -15.30
C LEU A 219 10.12 -1.22 -16.22
N ILE A 220 10.54 -0.07 -16.76
CA ILE A 220 9.76 0.71 -17.74
C ILE A 220 9.48 -0.14 -18.99
N LYS A 221 10.49 -0.86 -19.49
CA LYS A 221 10.34 -1.71 -20.68
C LYS A 221 9.42 -2.89 -20.41
N LEU A 222 9.53 -3.53 -19.24
CA LEU A 222 8.63 -4.58 -18.80
C LEU A 222 7.19 -4.06 -18.74
N PHE A 223 6.94 -3.02 -17.96
CA PHE A 223 5.63 -2.39 -17.80
C PHE A 223 5.00 -1.98 -19.14
N SER A 224 5.79 -1.40 -20.04
CA SER A 224 5.32 -0.97 -21.37
C SER A 224 4.88 -2.13 -22.26
N LYS A 225 5.48 -3.32 -22.08
CA LYS A 225 5.20 -4.53 -22.87
C LYS A 225 4.20 -5.47 -22.19
N MET A 226 3.89 -5.24 -20.92
CA MET A 226 2.97 -6.06 -20.15
C MET A 226 1.60 -6.16 -20.84
N LYS A 227 1.04 -7.37 -20.73
CA LYS A 227 -0.29 -7.69 -21.22
C LYS A 227 -1.21 -7.72 -20.02
N TRP A 228 -2.15 -6.79 -20.00
CA TRP A 228 -3.21 -6.67 -19.02
C TRP A 228 -4.39 -7.50 -19.52
#